data_AF-A0A023JEJ4-F1
#
_entry.id   AF-A0A023JEJ4-F1
#
_cell.length_a   1.000
_cell.length_b   1.000
_cell.length_c   1.000
_cell.angle_alpha   90.00
_cell.angle_beta   90.00
_cell.angle_gamma   90.00
#
_symmetry.space_group_name_H-M   'P 1'
#
loop_
_entity.id
_entity.type
_entity.pdbx_description
1 polymer ?
#
loop_
_entity_poly.entity_id
_entity_poly.type
_entity_poly.pdbx_seq_one_letter_code
_entity_poly.pdbx_strand_id
1 'polypeptide(L)'
;MHYNLEKFFKLVKQSDNFRSQNTSMYHEDKTDFFELLSYQIVICNNIFWKERFKFITEMYKFINEEIDAEEFSNEIWGIRNYTMSTIEEFKKDFEKLKNLELDPRAREFSILIDNLCSDADVFEPEANENEPLNEKWLKDRVKNTILKIQKFMKF
;
A
#
# COMPACT_ATOMS: atom_id res chain seq x y z
N MET A 1 13.39 5.62 11.30
CA MET A 1 14.40 5.32 10.26
C MET A 1 14.65 6.58 9.46
N HIS A 2 15.91 6.97 9.27
CA HIS A 2 16.26 8.10 8.40
C HIS A 2 16.53 7.56 6.99
N TYR A 3 15.80 8.06 6.00
CA TYR A 3 15.95 7.61 4.61
C TYR A 3 17.26 8.16 4.02
N ASN A 4 18.16 7.27 3.58
CA ASN A 4 19.41 7.63 2.94
C ASN A 4 19.43 7.07 1.50
N LEU A 5 19.27 7.98 0.54
CA LEU A 5 19.16 7.65 -0.88
C LEU A 5 20.41 6.95 -1.41
N GLU A 6 21.60 7.47 -1.11
CA GLU A 6 22.87 6.91 -1.58
C GLU A 6 23.06 5.47 -1.07
N LYS A 7 22.77 5.26 0.21
CA LYS A 7 22.83 3.93 0.83
C LYS A 7 21.80 2.99 0.24
N PHE A 8 20.56 3.45 0.03
CA PHE A 8 19.53 2.66 -0.65
C PHE A 8 20.01 2.16 -2.01
N PHE A 9 20.56 3.03 -2.85
CA PHE A 9 21.06 2.65 -4.18
C PHE A 9 22.24 1.68 -4.13
N LYS A 10 23.14 1.86 -3.16
CA LYS A 10 24.23 0.91 -2.94
C LYS A 10 23.68 -0.49 -2.61
N LEU A 11 22.70 -0.56 -1.71
CA LEU A 11 22.06 -1.81 -1.29
C LEU A 11 21.29 -2.47 -2.45
N VAL A 12 20.59 -1.69 -3.29
CA VAL A 12 19.93 -2.20 -4.50
C VAL A 12 20.95 -2.85 -5.44
N LYS A 13 22.05 -2.16 -5.75
CA LYS A 13 23.12 -2.71 -6.62
C LYS A 13 23.76 -3.98 -6.02
N GLN A 14 23.96 -4.01 -4.70
CA GLN A 14 24.47 -5.20 -4.02
C GLN A 14 23.49 -6.37 -4.14
N SER A 15 22.19 -6.13 -3.90
CA SER A 15 21.14 -7.15 -4.08
C SER A 15 21.10 -7.69 -5.50
N ASP A 16 21.23 -6.83 -6.51
CA ASP A 16 21.22 -7.27 -7.92
C ASP A 16 22.48 -8.06 -8.29
N ASN A 17 23.64 -7.71 -7.72
CA ASN A 17 24.87 -8.51 -7.90
C ASN A 17 24.69 -9.93 -7.34
N PHE A 18 24.14 -10.08 -6.13
CA PHE A 18 23.85 -11.41 -5.58
C PHE A 18 22.89 -12.22 -6.48
N ARG A 19 21.82 -11.59 -6.98
CA ARG A 19 20.89 -12.23 -7.93
C ARG A 19 21.59 -12.69 -9.21
N SER A 20 22.48 -11.87 -9.77
CA SER A 20 23.24 -12.22 -10.98
C SER A 20 24.17 -13.44 -10.81
N GLN A 21 24.50 -13.76 -9.55
CA GLN A 21 25.31 -14.92 -9.17
C GLN A 21 24.44 -16.12 -8.75
N ASN A 22 23.13 -16.10 -9.00
CA ASN A 22 22.16 -17.10 -8.55
C ASN A 22 22.15 -17.33 -7.03
N THR A 23 22.51 -16.31 -6.24
CA THR A 23 22.33 -16.30 -4.78
C THR A 23 21.37 -15.18 -4.36
N SER A 24 21.14 -15.03 -3.06
CA SER A 24 20.28 -14.02 -2.48
C SER A 24 20.98 -13.27 -1.37
N MET A 25 20.84 -11.94 -1.37
CA MET A 25 21.30 -11.08 -0.28
C MET A 25 20.77 -11.53 1.08
N TYR A 26 19.56 -12.12 1.14
CA TYR A 26 19.01 -12.65 2.39
C TYR A 26 19.85 -13.78 3.00
N HIS A 27 20.51 -14.59 2.17
CA HIS A 27 21.35 -15.69 2.65
C HIS A 27 22.77 -15.22 2.97
N GLU A 28 23.30 -14.29 2.18
CA GLU A 28 24.70 -13.85 2.26
C GLU A 28 24.91 -12.69 3.24
N ASP A 29 23.98 -11.73 3.31
CA ASP A 29 24.06 -10.54 4.16
C ASP A 29 22.68 -10.09 4.64
N LYS A 30 22.21 -10.73 5.72
CA LYS A 30 20.91 -10.45 6.33
C LYS A 30 20.75 -9.01 6.80
N THR A 31 21.82 -8.40 7.30
CA THR A 31 21.75 -7.06 7.88
C THR A 31 21.45 -6.05 6.79
N ASP A 32 22.24 -6.08 5.72
CA ASP A 32 22.03 -5.19 4.58
C ASP A 32 20.72 -5.52 3.83
N PHE A 33 20.30 -6.80 3.80
CA PHE A 33 18.99 -7.19 3.28
C PHE A 33 17.83 -6.54 4.06
N PHE A 34 17.81 -6.65 5.39
CA PHE A 34 16.74 -6.07 6.19
C PHE A 34 16.76 -4.54 6.15
N GLU A 35 17.94 -3.94 6.03
CA GLU A 35 18.04 -2.51 5.80
C GLU A 35 17.46 -2.11 4.44
N LEU A 36 17.79 -2.83 3.36
CA LEU A 36 17.19 -2.61 2.04
C LEU A 36 15.66 -2.73 2.09
N LEU A 37 15.15 -3.77 2.72
CA LEU A 37 13.72 -3.98 2.91
C LEU A 37 13.07 -2.81 3.65
N SER A 38 13.73 -2.29 4.69
CA SER A 38 13.21 -1.14 5.44
C SER A 38 13.10 0.12 4.58
N TYR A 39 14.06 0.38 3.68
CA TYR A 39 13.98 1.50 2.73
C TYR A 39 12.82 1.29 1.74
N GLN A 40 12.68 0.07 1.22
CA GLN A 40 11.62 -0.27 0.27
C GLN A 40 10.23 -0.07 0.91
N ILE A 41 10.03 -0.48 2.16
CA ILE A 41 8.77 -0.27 2.89
C ILE A 41 8.45 1.23 3.01
N VAL A 42 9.43 2.07 3.32
CA VAL A 42 9.23 3.53 3.43
C VAL A 42 8.82 4.13 2.08
N ILE A 43 9.43 3.70 0.99
CA ILE A 43 9.08 4.13 -0.38
C ILE A 43 7.65 3.70 -0.72
N CYS A 44 7.33 2.41 -0.52
CA CYS A 44 6.00 1.87 -0.79
C CYS A 44 4.93 2.66 -0.06
N ASN A 45 5.10 2.86 1.25
CA ASN A 45 4.13 3.57 2.06
C ASN A 45 3.85 4.99 1.54
N ASN A 46 4.90 5.69 1.12
CA ASN A 46 4.77 7.06 0.60
C ASN A 46 4.12 7.13 -0.78
N ILE A 47 4.27 6.10 -1.61
CA ILE A 47 3.58 6.06 -2.89
C ILE A 47 2.08 5.78 -2.68
N PHE A 48 1.72 4.86 -1.77
CA PHE A 48 0.33 4.70 -1.33
C PHE A 48 -0.25 6.01 -0.77
N TRP A 49 0.53 6.75 0.01
CA TRP A 49 0.13 8.07 0.53
C TRP A 49 -0.14 9.09 -0.58
N LYS A 50 0.64 9.10 -1.66
CA LYS A 50 0.40 9.99 -2.81
C LYS A 50 -0.92 9.67 -3.50
N GLU A 51 -1.29 8.38 -3.56
CA GLU A 51 -2.55 7.90 -4.15
C GLU A 51 -3.75 7.97 -3.19
N ARG A 52 -3.57 8.45 -1.95
CA ARG A 52 -4.58 8.35 -0.87
C ARG A 52 -5.97 8.86 -1.24
N PHE A 53 -6.05 9.92 -2.05
CA PHE A 53 -7.33 10.50 -2.41
C PHE A 53 -8.14 9.61 -3.36
N LYS A 54 -7.49 8.76 -4.16
CA LYS A 54 -8.19 7.77 -4.99
C LYS A 54 -8.89 6.75 -4.09
N PHE A 55 -8.17 6.16 -3.14
CA PHE A 55 -8.76 5.25 -2.15
C PHE A 55 -9.90 5.91 -1.38
N ILE A 56 -9.70 7.14 -0.87
CA ILE A 56 -10.72 7.87 -0.11
C ILE A 56 -11.96 8.14 -0.97
N THR A 57 -11.78 8.48 -2.24
CA THR A 57 -12.90 8.74 -3.16
C THR A 57 -13.76 7.48 -3.35
N GLU A 58 -13.15 6.33 -3.63
CA GLU A 58 -13.90 5.08 -3.80
C GLU A 58 -14.57 4.63 -2.49
N MET A 59 -13.91 4.82 -1.34
CA MET A 59 -14.53 4.59 -0.04
C MET A 59 -15.81 5.42 0.15
N TYR A 60 -15.79 6.71 -0.21
CA TYR A 60 -16.98 7.56 -0.06
C TYR A 60 -18.09 7.22 -1.06
N LYS A 61 -17.77 6.93 -2.31
CA LYS A 61 -18.77 6.47 -3.30
C LYS A 61 -19.52 5.24 -2.78
N PHE A 62 -18.80 4.27 -2.22
CA PHE A 62 -19.41 3.07 -1.68
C PHE A 62 -20.29 3.35 -0.44
N ILE A 63 -19.84 4.23 0.47
CA ILE A 63 -20.65 4.62 1.64
C ILE A 63 -21.90 5.42 1.26
N ASN A 64 -21.82 6.21 0.18
CA ASN A 64 -22.93 6.98 -0.35
C ASN A 64 -23.84 6.17 -1.29
N GLU A 65 -23.57 4.88 -1.46
CA GLU A 65 -24.34 3.97 -2.33
C GLU A 65 -24.33 4.41 -3.82
N GLU A 66 -23.25 5.08 -4.23
CA GLU A 66 -22.99 5.44 -5.63
C GLU A 66 -22.44 4.25 -6.44
N ILE A 67 -21.81 3.30 -5.75
CA ILE A 67 -21.31 2.01 -6.27
C ILE A 67 -21.66 0.90 -5.28
N ASP A 68 -21.81 -0.33 -5.76
CA ASP A 68 -22.03 -1.50 -4.91
C ASP A 68 -20.73 -2.10 -4.34
N ALA A 69 -20.84 -3.17 -3.54
CA ALA A 69 -19.68 -3.80 -2.90
C ALA A 69 -18.74 -4.51 -3.88
N GLU A 70 -19.26 -5.03 -4.99
CA GLU A 70 -18.46 -5.70 -6.02
C GLU A 70 -17.66 -4.66 -6.82
N GLU A 71 -18.33 -3.59 -7.26
CA GLU A 71 -17.69 -2.44 -7.90
C GLU A 71 -16.62 -1.83 -7.00
N PHE A 72 -16.94 -1.58 -5.72
CA PHE A 72 -15.99 -1.06 -4.74
C PHE A 72 -14.74 -1.96 -4.59
N SER A 73 -14.94 -3.28 -4.47
CA SER A 73 -13.84 -4.23 -4.33
C SER A 73 -12.95 -4.21 -5.56
N ASN A 74 -13.55 -4.23 -6.76
CA ASN A 74 -12.82 -4.15 -8.02
C ASN A 74 -12.00 -2.86 -8.16
N GLU A 75 -12.58 -1.70 -7.80
CA GLU A 75 -11.90 -0.41 -7.89
C GLU A 75 -10.72 -0.30 -6.91
N ILE A 76 -10.89 -0.72 -5.65
CA ILE A 76 -9.80 -0.73 -4.66
C ILE A 76 -8.66 -1.64 -5.11
N TRP A 77 -8.98 -2.81 -5.66
CA TRP A 77 -8.01 -3.71 -6.27
C TRP A 77 -7.28 -3.06 -7.45
N GLY A 78 -8.01 -2.37 -8.33
CA GLY A 78 -7.46 -1.63 -9.46
C GLY A 78 -6.45 -0.57 -9.02
N ILE A 79 -6.82 0.25 -8.03
CA ILE A 79 -5.94 1.28 -7.47
C ILE A 79 -4.71 0.64 -6.83
N ARG A 80 -4.88 -0.45 -6.05
CA ARG A 80 -3.77 -1.17 -5.42
C ARG A 80 -2.77 -1.69 -6.45
N ASN A 81 -3.26 -2.37 -7.50
CA ASN A 81 -2.41 -2.94 -8.54
C ASN A 81 -1.66 -1.85 -9.32
N TYR A 82 -2.35 -0.78 -9.70
CA TYR A 82 -1.71 0.39 -10.32
C TYR A 82 -0.61 0.99 -9.43
N THR A 83 -0.90 1.13 -8.13
CA THR A 83 0.05 1.67 -7.15
C THR A 83 1.29 0.76 -7.03
N MET A 84 1.08 -0.56 -6.99
CA MET A 84 2.18 -1.54 -6.93
C MET A 84 3.04 -1.51 -8.20
N SER A 85 2.45 -1.42 -9.38
CA SER A 85 3.20 -1.23 -10.63
C SER A 85 4.02 0.06 -10.61
N THR A 86 3.42 1.16 -10.14
CA THR A 86 4.10 2.45 -9.98
C THR A 86 5.29 2.35 -9.03
N ILE A 87 5.14 1.63 -7.91
CA ILE A 87 6.24 1.38 -6.95
C ILE A 87 7.43 0.68 -7.62
N GLU A 88 7.18 -0.34 -8.44
CA GLU A 88 8.25 -1.11 -9.11
C GLU A 88 9.00 -0.29 -10.16
N GLU A 89 8.32 0.63 -10.85
CA GLU A 89 8.98 1.61 -11.72
C GLU A 89 9.75 2.66 -10.91
N PHE A 90 9.15 3.18 -9.85
CA PHE A 90 9.73 4.24 -9.02
C PHE A 90 11.03 3.79 -8.33
N LYS A 91 11.10 2.53 -7.87
CA LYS A 91 12.31 1.95 -7.24
C LYS A 91 13.54 1.93 -8.18
N LYS A 92 13.33 2.00 -9.50
CA LYS A 92 14.39 1.95 -10.51
C LYS A 92 14.87 3.35 -10.94
N ASP A 93 14.17 4.40 -10.54
CA ASP A 93 14.40 5.77 -11.00
C ASP A 93 15.03 6.63 -9.88
N PHE A 94 16.33 6.88 -10.00
CA PHE A 94 17.12 7.67 -9.05
C PHE A 94 16.61 9.09 -8.88
N GLU A 95 16.26 9.76 -9.99
CA GLU A 95 15.83 11.16 -9.94
C GLU A 95 14.46 11.30 -9.28
N LYS A 96 13.55 10.33 -9.50
CA LYS A 96 12.28 10.29 -8.79
C LYS A 96 12.46 10.05 -7.29
N LEU A 97 13.34 9.13 -6.89
CA LEU A 97 13.60 8.83 -5.49
C LEU A 97 14.29 9.97 -4.75
N LYS A 98 15.15 10.72 -5.44
CA LYS A 98 15.82 11.91 -4.89
C LYS A 98 14.85 13.00 -4.44
N ASN A 99 13.75 13.14 -5.16
CA ASN A 99 12.70 14.12 -4.87
C ASN A 99 11.53 13.52 -4.07
N LEU A 100 11.71 12.34 -3.48
CA LEU A 100 10.66 11.71 -2.68
C LEU A 100 10.52 12.44 -1.34
N GLU A 101 9.45 13.22 -1.21
CA GLU A 101 9.00 13.75 0.06
C GLU A 101 8.34 12.64 0.89
N LEU A 102 8.86 12.43 2.10
CA LEU A 102 8.35 11.43 3.03
C LEU A 102 7.34 12.07 3.98
N ASP A 103 6.10 11.56 3.97
CA ASP A 103 5.08 11.94 4.93
C ASP A 103 5.09 10.94 6.11
N PRO A 104 5.19 11.42 7.36
CA PRO A 104 5.18 10.54 8.52
C PRO A 104 3.86 9.75 8.66
N ARG A 105 2.76 10.23 8.07
CA ARG A 105 1.44 9.57 8.09
C ARG A 105 1.34 8.41 7.11
N ALA A 106 2.24 8.34 6.14
CA ALA A 106 2.20 7.37 5.06
C ALA A 106 2.15 5.92 5.57
N ARG A 107 2.93 5.61 6.62
CA ARG A 107 2.96 4.27 7.22
C ARG A 107 1.59 3.85 7.76
N GLU A 108 0.96 4.71 8.55
CA GLU A 108 -0.33 4.39 9.17
C GLU A 108 -1.43 4.27 8.11
N PHE A 109 -1.41 5.17 7.11
CA PHE A 109 -2.32 5.09 5.98
C PHE A 109 -2.18 3.77 5.22
N SER A 110 -0.97 3.34 4.86
CA SER A 110 -0.75 2.10 4.13
C SER A 110 -1.22 0.87 4.89
N ILE A 111 -1.05 0.82 6.21
CA ILE A 111 -1.58 -0.26 7.05
C ILE A 111 -3.11 -0.32 6.96
N LEU A 112 -3.78 0.84 6.98
CA LEU A 112 -5.24 0.87 6.88
C LEU A 112 -5.74 0.43 5.51
N ILE A 113 -5.06 0.86 4.44
CA ILE A 113 -5.41 0.44 3.09
C ILE A 113 -5.14 -1.05 2.88
N ASP A 114 -4.03 -1.61 3.38
CA ASP A 114 -3.74 -3.04 3.23
C ASP A 114 -4.78 -3.92 3.95
N ASN A 115 -5.24 -3.51 5.13
CA ASN A 115 -6.35 -4.16 5.83
C ASN A 115 -7.66 -4.05 5.04
N LEU A 116 -7.95 -2.87 4.46
CA LEU A 116 -9.16 -2.66 3.67
C LEU A 116 -9.17 -3.51 2.40
N CYS A 117 -8.03 -3.58 1.69
CA CYS A 117 -7.88 -4.48 0.54
C CYS A 117 -8.12 -5.92 0.98
N SER A 118 -7.50 -6.37 2.08
CA SER A 118 -7.73 -7.71 2.63
C SER A 118 -9.20 -7.97 2.98
N ASP A 119 -9.93 -6.96 3.47
CA ASP A 119 -11.37 -7.07 3.73
C ASP A 119 -12.16 -7.21 2.40
N ALA A 120 -11.75 -6.51 1.34
CA ALA A 120 -12.35 -6.64 0.00
C ALA A 120 -12.03 -7.99 -0.66
N ASP A 121 -10.86 -8.60 -0.39
CA ASP A 121 -10.45 -9.90 -0.93
C ASP A 121 -11.33 -11.05 -0.42
N VAL A 122 -11.83 -10.91 0.81
CA VAL A 122 -12.63 -11.94 1.49
C VAL A 122 -14.13 -11.63 1.46
N PHE A 123 -14.53 -10.52 0.82
CA PHE A 123 -15.94 -10.19 0.61
C PHE A 123 -16.62 -11.27 -0.25
N GLU A 124 -17.83 -11.67 0.16
CA GLU A 124 -18.64 -12.66 -0.55
C GLU A 124 -19.85 -11.98 -1.20
N PRO A 125 -19.87 -11.77 -2.53
CA PRO A 125 -20.94 -11.03 -3.21
C PRO A 125 -22.30 -11.73 -3.19
N GLU A 126 -22.30 -13.06 -3.00
CA GLU A 126 -23.52 -13.86 -2.93
C GLU A 126 -24.09 -13.95 -1.51
N ALA A 127 -23.36 -13.48 -0.49
CA ALA A 127 -23.78 -13.55 0.90
C ALA A 127 -24.94 -12.59 1.19
N ASN A 128 -26.01 -13.10 1.78
CA ASN A 128 -27.16 -12.29 2.20
C ASN A 128 -26.88 -11.52 3.51
N GLU A 129 -27.78 -10.62 3.90
CA GLU A 129 -27.59 -9.73 5.06
C GLU A 129 -27.36 -10.43 6.41
N ASN A 130 -27.74 -11.71 6.55
CA ASN A 130 -27.53 -12.51 7.76
C ASN A 130 -26.27 -13.38 7.72
N GLU A 131 -25.63 -13.46 6.55
CA GLU A 131 -24.39 -14.22 6.34
C GLU A 131 -23.16 -13.34 6.61
N PRO A 132 -22.03 -13.93 7.03
CA PRO A 132 -20.80 -13.16 7.24
C PRO A 132 -20.28 -12.60 5.90
N LEU A 133 -19.39 -11.61 5.97
CA LEU A 133 -18.64 -11.08 4.82
C LEU A 133 -19.52 -10.51 3.68
N ASN A 134 -20.78 -10.20 3.95
CA ASN A 134 -21.68 -9.53 3.02
C ASN A 134 -21.37 -8.03 2.85
N GLU A 135 -22.15 -7.35 1.99
CA GLU A 135 -21.97 -5.91 1.72
C GLU A 135 -22.09 -5.04 2.98
N LYS A 136 -23.02 -5.35 3.88
CA LYS A 136 -23.19 -4.57 5.11
C LYS A 136 -21.93 -4.65 5.98
N TRP A 137 -21.36 -5.84 6.11
CA TRP A 137 -20.08 -6.03 6.79
C TRP A 137 -18.99 -5.19 6.14
N LEU A 138 -18.85 -5.23 4.81
CA LEU A 138 -17.84 -4.46 4.10
C LEU A 138 -18.04 -2.94 4.26
N LYS A 139 -19.29 -2.45 4.19
CA LYS A 139 -19.65 -1.05 4.48
C LYS A 139 -19.21 -0.66 5.90
N ASP A 140 -19.40 -1.51 6.90
CA ASP A 140 -18.97 -1.23 8.27
C ASP A 140 -17.43 -1.20 8.40
N ARG A 141 -16.71 -2.07 7.69
CA ARG A 141 -15.24 -2.02 7.60
C ARG A 141 -14.75 -0.72 6.97
N VAL A 142 -15.36 -0.30 5.87
CA VAL A 142 -15.04 0.96 5.17
C VAL A 142 -15.30 2.18 6.05
N LYS A 143 -16.46 2.26 6.72
CA LYS A 143 -16.77 3.34 7.67
C LYS A 143 -15.72 3.43 8.78
N ASN A 144 -15.35 2.29 9.36
CA ASN A 144 -14.33 2.25 10.41
C ASN A 144 -12.95 2.71 9.90
N THR A 145 -12.58 2.34 8.67
CA THR A 145 -11.34 2.78 8.03
C THR A 145 -11.34 4.29 7.77
N ILE A 146 -12.43 4.85 7.22
CA ILE A 146 -12.60 6.31 7.03
C ILE A 146 -12.42 7.05 8.36
N LEU A 147 -13.07 6.60 9.43
CA LEU A 147 -12.96 7.22 10.76
C LEU A 147 -11.53 7.23 11.28
N LYS A 148 -10.76 6.15 11.06
CA LYS A 148 -9.34 6.08 11.43
C LYS A 148 -8.53 7.06 10.59
N ILE A 149 -8.75 7.10 9.28
CA ILE A 149 -8.10 8.04 8.34
C ILE A 149 -8.33 9.49 8.78
N GLN A 150 -9.57 9.88 9.05
CA GLN A 150 -9.91 11.24 9.48
C GLN A 150 -9.17 11.65 10.76
N LYS A 151 -9.02 10.75 11.73
CA LYS A 151 -8.37 11.04 13.02
C LYS A 151 -6.91 11.46 12.88
N PHE A 152 -6.11 10.82 12.01
CA PHE A 152 -4.70 11.20 11.85
C PHE A 152 -4.45 12.15 10.66
N MET A 153 -5.41 12.30 9.75
CA MET A 153 -5.28 13.26 8.64
C MET A 153 -5.52 14.73 9.06
N LYS A 154 -6.19 14.98 10.20
CA LYS A 154 -6.55 16.34 10.67
C LYS A 154 -7.13 17.20 9.54
N PHE A 155 -8.29 16.82 9.05
CA PHE A 155 -9.13 17.74 8.27
C PHE A 155 -9.71 18.81 9.19
#